data_AF-A0A814DTH5-F1
#
_entry.id   AF-A0A814DTH5-F1
#
_cell.length_a   1.000
_cell.length_b   1.000
_cell.length_c   1.000
_cell.angle_alpha   90.00
_cell.angle_beta   90.00
_cell.angle_gamma   90.00
#
_symmetry.space_group_name_H-M   'P 1'
#
loop_
_entity.id
_entity.type
_entity.pdbx_description
1 polymer ?
#
loop_
_entity_poly.entity_id
_entity_poly.type
_entity_poly.pdbx_seq_one_letter_code
_entity_poly.pdbx_strand_id
1 'polypeptide(L)'
;MIEKNSSTFEVIRQHIEADLNTSQWNVQRIRDVLDKNKSPEYRTAVEHAFRSVLFRLMEQQVEVTHGTNLDDMETSTFVTDQFLANVRHLIGCAIEAVHSEFAAAAMPIYLFNDLFAYTTIDVGERIFIVLEENASIWRSTTFFQSVKNVLLRMCNDLLKRLSKMQKTVFSGRILTFLAQLFPLNEKSGLNQIGHFNTDNVTKLTKTKQAVSPVEEVEKEKKMEVDEDGEIHDLHQKNSAEFYSNFWMLQDYFSKPFQLWERTSWNTFVH
;
A
#
# COMPACT_ATOMS: atom_id res chain seq x y z
N MET A 1 2.29 -11.20 40.16
CA MET A 1 1.62 -11.26 38.83
C MET A 1 2.56 -10.84 37.71
N ILE A 2 3.24 -9.69 37.83
CA ILE A 2 4.19 -9.16 36.83
C ILE A 2 5.34 -10.15 36.50
N GLU A 3 5.96 -10.80 37.48
CA GLU A 3 7.04 -11.77 37.24
C GLU A 3 6.59 -13.03 36.48
N LYS A 4 5.38 -13.54 36.75
CA LYS A 4 4.82 -14.71 36.04
C LYS A 4 4.51 -14.37 34.58
N ASN A 5 4.03 -13.16 34.31
CA ASN A 5 3.76 -12.71 32.95
C ASN A 5 5.06 -12.51 32.15
N SER A 6 6.10 -11.95 32.77
CA SER A 6 7.44 -11.83 32.18
C SER A 6 8.02 -13.21 31.83
N SER A 7 7.90 -14.17 32.75
CA SER A 7 8.34 -15.56 32.52
C SER A 7 7.53 -16.26 31.42
N THR A 8 6.21 -16.04 31.35
CA THR A 8 5.35 -16.66 30.33
C THR A 8 5.66 -16.13 28.93
N PHE A 9 5.83 -14.80 28.80
CA PHE A 9 6.27 -14.16 27.55
C PHE A 9 7.58 -14.75 27.05
N GLU A 10 8.60 -14.82 27.91
CA GLU A 10 9.95 -15.25 27.50
C GLU A 10 9.97 -16.71 27.07
N VAL A 11 9.23 -17.59 27.76
CA VAL A 11 9.12 -19.01 27.39
C VAL A 11 8.41 -19.18 26.04
N ILE A 12 7.31 -18.45 25.82
CA ILE A 12 6.56 -18.51 24.55
C ILE A 12 7.42 -17.98 23.41
N ARG A 13 8.12 -16.86 23.62
CA ARG A 13 9.05 -16.27 22.66
C ARG A 13 10.14 -17.28 22.23
N GLN A 14 10.80 -17.93 23.20
CA GLN A 14 11.82 -18.95 22.91
C GLN A 14 11.26 -20.15 22.13
N HIS A 15 10.01 -20.55 22.38
CA HIS A 15 9.36 -21.62 21.62
C HIS A 15 9.03 -21.20 20.19
N ILE A 16 8.47 -20.00 19.98
CA ILE A 16 8.23 -19.47 18.63
C ILE A 16 9.55 -19.39 17.83
N GLU A 17 10.65 -19.00 18.47
CA GLU A 17 11.97 -18.94 17.85
C GLU A 17 12.54 -20.32 17.50
N ALA A 18 12.37 -21.30 18.38
CA ALA A 18 12.76 -22.67 18.10
C ALA A 18 11.95 -23.28 16.94
N ASP A 19 10.66 -22.96 16.89
CA ASP A 19 9.75 -23.44 15.85
C ASP A 19 10.08 -22.80 14.48
N LEU A 20 10.47 -21.52 14.47
CA LEU A 20 11.00 -20.87 13.25
C LEU A 20 12.24 -21.58 12.69
N ASN A 21 13.17 -22.00 13.54
CA ASN A 21 14.38 -22.69 13.12
C ASN A 21 14.12 -24.12 12.62
N THR A 22 13.05 -24.75 13.09
CA THR A 22 12.68 -26.13 12.73
C THR A 22 11.61 -26.21 11.65
N SER A 23 11.01 -25.06 11.28
CA SER A 23 9.85 -24.97 10.38
C SER A 23 8.67 -25.85 10.82
N GLN A 24 8.57 -26.16 12.11
CA GLN A 24 7.50 -26.98 12.69
C GLN A 24 6.91 -26.27 13.88
N TRP A 25 5.62 -25.93 13.78
CA TRP A 25 4.88 -25.33 14.88
C TRP A 25 4.37 -26.39 15.85
N ASN A 26 4.81 -26.34 17.11
CA ASN A 26 4.36 -27.28 18.13
C ASN A 26 3.29 -26.64 19.04
N VAL A 27 2.04 -26.71 18.56
CA VAL A 27 0.85 -26.21 19.29
C VAL A 27 0.75 -26.80 20.71
N GLN A 28 1.07 -28.08 20.87
CA GLN A 28 0.91 -28.77 22.15
C GLN A 28 1.91 -28.26 23.19
N ARG A 29 3.15 -27.96 22.78
CA ARG A 29 4.16 -27.38 23.66
C ARG A 29 3.73 -26.01 24.18
N ILE A 30 3.13 -25.18 23.33
CA ILE A 30 2.61 -23.86 23.72
C ILE A 30 1.39 -24.00 24.61
N ARG A 31 0.50 -24.95 24.32
CA ARG A 31 -0.64 -25.30 25.18
C ARG A 31 -0.18 -25.66 26.58
N ASP A 32 0.81 -26.53 26.71
CA ASP A 32 1.32 -26.98 28.01
C ASP A 32 1.93 -25.82 28.83
N VAL A 33 2.55 -24.85 28.16
CA VAL A 33 3.09 -23.64 28.80
C VAL A 33 1.97 -22.70 29.26
N LEU A 34 0.94 -22.53 28.43
CA LEU A 34 -0.23 -21.70 28.75
C LEU A 34 -1.08 -22.31 29.86
N ASP A 35 -1.27 -23.63 29.86
CA ASP A 35 -2.01 -24.36 30.89
C ASP A 35 -1.31 -24.30 32.27
N LYS A 36 0.02 -24.22 32.29
CA LYS A 36 0.80 -23.97 33.51
C LYS A 36 0.65 -22.54 34.03
N ASN A 37 0.33 -21.59 33.15
CA ASN A 37 0.31 -20.15 33.42
C ASN A 37 -1.06 -19.52 33.19
N LYS A 38 -2.16 -20.15 33.65
CA LYS A 38 -3.57 -19.67 33.55
C LYS A 38 -3.81 -18.27 34.18
N SER A 39 -3.22 -17.25 33.58
CA SER A 39 -3.38 -15.83 33.89
C SER A 39 -4.29 -15.22 32.83
N PRO A 40 -5.27 -14.38 33.17
CA PRO A 40 -6.18 -13.76 32.19
C PRO A 40 -5.44 -12.93 31.12
N GLU A 41 -4.17 -12.61 31.33
CA GLU A 41 -3.33 -11.75 30.49
C GLU A 41 -2.44 -12.55 29.50
N TYR A 42 -2.52 -13.89 29.47
CA TYR A 42 -1.65 -14.69 28.61
C TYR A 42 -1.80 -14.35 27.12
N ARG A 43 -3.00 -13.95 26.67
CA ARG A 43 -3.24 -13.58 25.26
C ARG A 43 -2.37 -12.41 24.86
N THR A 44 -2.31 -11.37 25.68
CA THR A 44 -1.45 -10.21 25.46
C THR A 44 0.03 -10.60 25.45
N ALA A 45 0.45 -11.51 26.35
CA ALA A 45 1.82 -12.02 26.37
C ALA A 45 2.16 -12.80 25.08
N VAL A 46 1.23 -13.63 24.57
CA VAL A 46 1.38 -14.33 23.28
C VAL A 46 1.53 -13.31 22.14
N GLU A 47 0.66 -12.29 22.07
CA GLU A 47 0.76 -11.26 21.03
C GLU A 47 2.09 -10.51 21.09
N HIS A 48 2.57 -10.15 22.28
CA HIS A 48 3.88 -9.52 22.43
C HIS A 48 5.01 -10.45 22.02
N ALA A 49 4.93 -11.75 22.30
CA ALA A 49 5.94 -12.73 21.89
C ALA A 49 6.03 -12.80 20.36
N PHE A 50 4.89 -12.90 19.66
CA PHE A 50 4.86 -12.85 18.20
C PHE A 50 5.45 -11.54 17.63
N ARG A 51 5.06 -10.38 18.18
CA ARG A 51 5.64 -9.09 17.77
C ARG A 51 7.15 -9.03 18.02
N SER A 52 7.62 -9.51 19.17
CA SER A 52 9.05 -9.51 19.50
C SER A 52 9.86 -10.38 18.54
N VAL A 53 9.32 -11.53 18.14
CA VAL A 53 9.95 -12.40 17.15
C VAL A 53 9.95 -11.74 15.77
N LEU A 54 8.83 -11.12 15.39
CA LEU A 54 8.73 -10.35 14.15
C LEU A 54 9.79 -9.26 14.07
N PHE A 55 9.92 -8.41 15.10
CA PHE A 55 10.89 -7.33 15.13
C PHE A 55 12.33 -7.83 14.98
N ARG A 56 12.68 -8.96 15.62
CA ARG A 56 14.01 -9.55 15.45
C ARG A 56 14.25 -10.04 14.01
N LEU A 57 13.25 -10.66 13.38
CA LEU A 57 13.37 -11.09 11.98
C LEU A 57 13.61 -9.89 11.05
N MET A 58 12.97 -8.76 11.35
CA MET A 58 13.17 -7.52 10.61
C MET A 58 14.57 -6.92 10.86
N GLU A 59 15.04 -6.94 12.11
CA GLU A 59 16.38 -6.48 12.48
C GLU A 59 17.47 -7.28 11.77
N GLN A 60 17.35 -8.62 11.76
CA GLN A 60 18.27 -9.50 11.03
C GLN A 60 18.27 -9.23 9.52
N GLN A 61 17.12 -8.92 8.93
CA GLN A 61 17.04 -8.54 7.51
C GLN A 61 17.82 -7.25 7.23
N VAL A 62 17.72 -6.26 8.13
CA VAL A 62 18.41 -4.97 8.01
C VAL A 62 19.93 -5.15 8.10
N GLU A 63 20.42 -5.97 9.04
CA GLU A 63 21.84 -6.29 9.19
C GLU A 63 22.44 -6.95 7.93
N VAL A 64 21.73 -7.91 7.34
CA VAL A 64 22.15 -8.57 6.09
C VAL A 64 22.23 -7.57 4.94
N THR A 65 21.30 -6.61 4.88
CA THR A 65 21.25 -5.58 3.82
C THR A 65 22.39 -4.57 3.96
N HIS A 66 22.84 -4.27 5.18
CA HIS A 66 23.99 -3.37 5.42
C HIS A 66 25.36 -4.05 5.25
N GLY A 67 25.43 -5.38 5.39
CA GLY A 67 26.69 -6.15 5.26
C GLY A 67 27.14 -6.42 3.81
N THR A 68 26.29 -6.18 2.82
CA THR A 68 26.64 -6.33 1.40
C THR A 68 27.29 -5.05 0.85
N ASN A 69 28.52 -5.17 0.35
CA ASN A 69 29.33 -4.05 -0.15
C ASN A 69 28.62 -3.21 -1.23
N LEU A 70 28.95 -1.90 -1.22
CA LEU A 70 28.39 -0.82 -2.04
C LEU A 70 28.73 -0.85 -3.54
N ASP A 71 29.39 -1.89 -4.05
CA ASP A 71 29.91 -1.91 -5.43
C ASP A 71 28.95 -2.53 -6.46
N ASP A 72 27.87 -3.18 -6.02
CA ASP A 72 26.85 -3.75 -6.92
C ASP A 72 25.59 -2.87 -6.92
N MET A 73 25.55 -1.90 -7.84
CA MET A 73 24.47 -0.90 -8.05
C MET A 73 23.10 -1.50 -8.46
N GLU A 74 22.91 -2.81 -8.38
CA GLU A 74 21.62 -3.50 -8.57
C GLU A 74 21.05 -4.10 -7.27
N THR A 75 21.74 -4.00 -6.13
CA THR A 75 21.42 -4.78 -4.91
C THR A 75 20.52 -4.05 -3.90
N SER A 76 19.66 -3.12 -4.34
CA SER A 76 18.74 -2.39 -3.43
C SER A 76 17.45 -3.18 -3.11
N THR A 77 17.29 -4.43 -3.56
CA THR A 77 15.96 -5.09 -3.61
C THR A 77 15.91 -6.57 -3.25
N PHE A 78 16.95 -7.15 -2.63
CA PHE A 78 16.87 -8.55 -2.23
C PHE A 78 16.24 -8.70 -0.83
N VAL A 79 14.91 -8.77 -0.78
CA VAL A 79 14.28 -9.57 0.27
C VAL A 79 14.79 -10.99 0.07
N THR A 80 15.53 -11.51 1.04
CA THR A 80 15.94 -12.91 1.00
C THR A 80 14.71 -13.79 0.99
N ASP A 81 14.65 -14.78 0.09
CA ASP A 81 13.56 -15.78 0.09
C ASP A 81 13.42 -16.44 1.47
N GLN A 82 14.52 -16.51 2.22
CA GLN A 82 14.55 -16.91 3.63
C GLN A 82 13.73 -16.00 4.55
N PHE A 83 13.82 -14.67 4.41
CA PHE A 83 13.01 -13.74 5.20
C PHE A 83 11.52 -13.96 4.91
N LEU A 84 11.15 -14.08 3.64
CA LEU A 84 9.76 -14.33 3.25
C LEU A 84 9.24 -15.68 3.78
N ALA A 85 10.07 -16.72 3.77
CA ALA A 85 9.77 -18.02 4.35
C ALA A 85 9.56 -17.92 5.87
N ASN A 86 10.42 -17.18 6.58
CA ASN A 86 10.30 -16.96 8.03
C ASN A 86 9.02 -16.18 8.37
N VAL A 87 8.70 -15.12 7.62
CA VAL A 87 7.45 -14.36 7.78
C VAL A 87 6.23 -15.26 7.55
N ARG A 88 6.25 -16.07 6.49
CA ARG A 88 5.19 -17.05 6.19
C ARG A 88 5.01 -18.04 7.33
N HIS A 89 6.10 -18.56 7.87
CA HIS A 89 6.04 -19.49 9.00
C HIS A 89 5.46 -18.81 10.25
N LEU A 90 5.95 -17.61 10.59
CA LEU A 90 5.45 -16.84 11.74
C LEU A 90 3.95 -16.53 11.63
N ILE A 91 3.47 -16.12 10.46
CA ILE A 91 2.04 -15.87 10.21
C ILE A 91 1.25 -17.18 10.29
N GLY A 92 1.76 -18.27 9.73
CA GLY A 92 1.12 -19.60 9.85
C GLY A 92 0.95 -20.02 11.32
N CYS A 93 2.00 -19.86 12.13
CA CYS A 93 1.96 -20.09 13.57
C CYS A 93 0.95 -19.17 14.28
N ALA A 94 0.87 -17.91 13.87
CA ALA A 94 -0.09 -16.95 14.42
C ALA A 94 -1.55 -17.33 14.12
N ILE A 95 -1.83 -17.81 12.90
CA ILE A 95 -3.15 -18.32 12.51
C ILE A 95 -3.51 -19.56 13.33
N GLU A 96 -2.58 -20.50 13.49
CA GLU A 96 -2.80 -21.71 14.29
C GLU A 96 -3.01 -21.38 15.79
N ALA A 97 -2.30 -20.38 16.30
CA ALA A 97 -2.50 -19.87 17.66
C ALA A 97 -3.91 -19.29 17.86
N VAL A 98 -4.48 -18.66 16.83
CA VAL A 98 -5.88 -18.19 16.87
C VAL A 98 -6.85 -19.38 16.85
N HIS A 99 -6.62 -20.37 15.98
CA HIS A 99 -7.46 -21.58 15.95
C HIS A 99 -7.44 -22.36 17.27
N SER A 100 -6.31 -22.33 17.97
CA SER A 100 -6.15 -22.91 19.31
C SER A 100 -6.62 -22.00 20.45
N GLU A 101 -7.26 -20.87 20.14
CA GLU A 101 -7.83 -19.89 21.09
C GLU A 101 -6.80 -19.17 22.00
N PHE A 102 -5.51 -19.25 21.65
CA PHE A 102 -4.41 -18.63 22.38
C PHE A 102 -4.22 -17.15 22.06
N ALA A 103 -4.72 -16.69 20.91
CA ALA A 103 -4.57 -15.31 20.43
C ALA A 103 -5.90 -14.73 19.93
N ALA A 104 -5.99 -13.41 19.87
CA ALA A 104 -7.14 -12.73 19.27
C ALA A 104 -7.15 -12.91 17.75
N ALA A 105 -8.35 -13.03 17.16
CA ALA A 105 -8.50 -13.25 15.72
C ALA A 105 -7.89 -12.14 14.83
N ALA A 106 -7.73 -10.92 15.36
CA ALA A 106 -7.11 -9.81 14.63
C ALA A 106 -5.57 -9.82 14.68
N MET A 107 -4.95 -10.64 15.55
CA MET A 107 -3.50 -10.62 15.80
C MET A 107 -2.66 -10.84 14.53
N PRO A 108 -2.92 -11.84 13.66
CA PRO A 108 -2.11 -12.03 12.45
C PRO A 108 -2.10 -10.80 11.54
N ILE A 109 -3.22 -10.09 11.47
CA ILE A 109 -3.36 -8.88 10.64
C ILE A 109 -2.67 -7.68 11.27
N TYR A 110 -2.61 -7.60 12.60
CA TYR A 110 -1.77 -6.63 13.27
C TYR A 110 -0.28 -6.87 12.98
N LEU A 111 0.18 -8.13 12.91
CA LEU A 111 1.55 -8.44 12.51
C LEU A 111 1.83 -7.99 11.06
N PHE A 112 0.90 -8.20 10.14
CA PHE A 112 1.01 -7.65 8.78
C PHE A 112 1.07 -6.12 8.77
N ASN A 113 0.22 -5.47 9.55
CA ASN A 113 0.20 -4.02 9.64
C ASN A 113 1.54 -3.47 10.16
N ASP A 114 2.11 -4.11 11.19
CA ASP A 114 3.43 -3.79 11.72
C ASP A 114 4.50 -4.01 10.62
N LEU A 115 4.51 -5.16 9.94
CA LEU A 115 5.40 -5.44 8.81
C LEU A 115 5.35 -4.35 7.73
N PHE A 116 4.15 -3.98 7.27
CA PHE A 116 4.01 -2.98 6.23
C PHE A 116 4.45 -1.60 6.70
N ALA A 117 4.23 -1.23 7.96
CA ALA A 117 4.64 0.06 8.50
C ALA A 117 6.17 0.24 8.49
N TYR A 118 6.93 -0.84 8.69
CA TYR A 118 8.39 -0.80 8.79
C TYR A 118 9.13 -1.27 7.53
N THR A 119 8.43 -1.62 6.45
CA THR A 119 9.04 -2.09 5.19
C THR A 119 8.88 -1.08 4.05
N THR A 120 9.82 -1.10 3.10
CA THR A 120 9.70 -0.33 1.86
C THR A 120 8.61 -0.91 0.96
N ILE A 121 8.19 -0.16 -0.07
CA ILE A 121 7.15 -0.61 -1.00
C ILE A 121 7.54 -1.90 -1.73
N ASP A 122 8.80 -2.05 -2.15
CA ASP A 122 9.26 -3.25 -2.87
C ASP A 122 9.25 -4.49 -1.98
N VAL A 123 9.61 -4.36 -0.72
CA VAL A 123 9.53 -5.45 0.27
C VAL A 123 8.07 -5.77 0.59
N GLY A 124 7.25 -4.74 0.77
CA GLY A 124 5.81 -4.87 1.00
C GLY A 124 5.10 -5.61 -0.13
N GLU A 125 5.47 -5.39 -1.39
CA GLU A 125 4.93 -6.11 -2.55
C GLU A 125 5.16 -7.63 -2.46
N ARG A 126 6.33 -8.06 -1.95
CA ARG A 126 6.62 -9.48 -1.71
C ARG A 126 5.89 -10.04 -0.50
N ILE A 127 5.85 -9.30 0.61
CA ILE A 127 5.09 -9.72 1.81
C ILE A 127 3.61 -9.86 1.49
N PHE A 128 3.07 -9.02 0.60
CA PHE A 128 1.67 -9.07 0.19
C PHE A 128 1.27 -10.41 -0.43
N ILE A 129 2.20 -11.15 -1.05
CA ILE A 129 1.96 -12.51 -1.56
C ILE A 129 1.50 -13.43 -0.42
N VAL A 130 2.15 -13.35 0.75
CA VAL A 130 1.79 -14.16 1.93
C VAL A 130 0.40 -13.77 2.45
N LEU A 131 0.03 -12.50 2.35
CA LEU A 131 -1.31 -12.04 2.72
C LEU A 131 -2.38 -12.59 1.75
N GLU A 132 -2.10 -12.59 0.44
CA GLU A 132 -2.98 -13.09 -0.61
C GLU A 132 -3.21 -14.60 -0.53
N GLU A 133 -2.17 -15.39 -0.28
CA GLU A 133 -2.28 -16.85 -0.15
C GLU A 133 -3.23 -17.28 0.99
N ASN A 134 -3.32 -16.45 2.03
CA ASN A 134 -4.18 -16.67 3.18
C ASN A 134 -5.58 -16.02 3.02
N ALA A 135 -5.95 -15.54 1.83
CA ALA A 135 -7.23 -14.85 1.58
C ALA A 135 -8.47 -15.64 2.04
N SER A 136 -8.47 -16.96 1.81
CA SER A 136 -9.56 -17.85 2.23
C SER A 136 -9.75 -17.87 3.75
N ILE A 137 -8.66 -17.79 4.51
CA ILE A 137 -8.66 -17.77 5.98
C ILE A 137 -9.26 -16.46 6.48
N TRP A 138 -8.88 -15.32 5.90
CA TRP A 138 -9.41 -14.00 6.28
C TRP A 138 -10.90 -13.86 6.02
N ARG A 139 -11.43 -14.60 5.04
CA ARG A 139 -12.86 -14.65 4.70
C ARG A 139 -13.65 -15.60 5.61
N SER A 140 -12.99 -16.48 6.35
CA SER A 140 -13.68 -17.40 7.27
C SER A 140 -14.41 -16.64 8.39
N THR A 141 -15.47 -17.25 8.92
CA THR A 141 -16.30 -16.65 9.97
C THR A 141 -15.53 -16.33 11.24
N THR A 142 -14.46 -17.10 11.52
CA THR A 142 -13.59 -16.91 12.69
C THR A 142 -12.82 -15.59 12.63
N PHE A 143 -12.38 -15.18 11.44
CA PHE A 143 -11.50 -14.03 11.26
C PHE A 143 -12.23 -12.79 10.75
N PHE A 144 -13.15 -12.95 9.80
CA PHE A 144 -13.66 -11.86 8.97
C PHE A 144 -14.17 -10.65 9.76
N GLN A 145 -14.98 -10.88 10.80
CA GLN A 145 -15.58 -9.80 11.58
C GLN A 145 -14.55 -8.97 12.35
N SER A 146 -13.50 -9.61 12.84
CA SER A 146 -12.42 -8.98 13.61
C SER A 146 -11.37 -8.33 12.70
N VAL A 147 -11.17 -8.89 11.50
CA VAL A 147 -10.09 -8.52 10.57
C VAL A 147 -10.50 -7.39 9.61
N LYS A 148 -11.75 -7.38 9.13
CA LYS A 148 -12.17 -6.56 7.98
C LYS A 148 -11.76 -5.08 8.06
N ASN A 149 -11.97 -4.43 9.21
CA ASN A 149 -11.69 -3.00 9.37
C ASN A 149 -10.20 -2.68 9.47
N VAL A 150 -9.43 -3.61 10.04
CA VAL A 150 -7.97 -3.47 10.15
C VAL A 150 -7.35 -3.67 8.77
N LEU A 151 -7.79 -4.71 8.06
CA LEU A 151 -7.32 -5.03 6.72
C LEU A 151 -7.65 -3.91 5.72
N LEU A 152 -8.87 -3.35 5.78
CA LEU A 152 -9.25 -2.21 4.94
C LEU A 152 -8.36 -0.99 5.18
N ARG A 153 -8.09 -0.64 6.44
CA ARG A 153 -7.19 0.47 6.78
C ARG A 153 -5.77 0.22 6.28
N MET A 154 -5.22 -0.95 6.56
CA MET A 154 -3.88 -1.36 6.13
C MET A 154 -3.73 -1.28 4.61
N CYS A 155 -4.69 -1.81 3.85
CA CYS A 155 -4.65 -1.75 2.39
C CYS A 155 -4.81 -0.32 1.85
N ASN A 156 -5.67 0.50 2.45
CA ASN A 156 -5.83 1.90 2.07
C ASN A 156 -4.56 2.71 2.39
N ASP A 157 -3.87 2.41 3.47
CA ASP A 157 -2.61 3.08 3.83
C ASP A 157 -1.47 2.65 2.89
N LEU A 158 -1.44 1.39 2.46
CA LEU A 158 -0.57 0.94 1.36
C LEU A 158 -0.89 1.68 0.06
N LEU A 159 -2.16 1.78 -0.33
CA LEU A 159 -2.58 2.51 -1.54
C LEU A 159 -2.21 3.99 -1.50
N LYS A 160 -2.25 4.65 -0.34
CA LYS A 160 -1.79 6.04 -0.18
C LYS A 160 -0.27 6.17 -0.32
N ARG A 161 0.49 5.17 0.14
CA ARG A 161 1.96 5.15 0.02
C ARG A 161 2.42 4.84 -1.41
N LEU A 162 1.62 4.09 -2.16
CA LEU A 162 1.83 3.90 -3.60
C LEU A 162 1.53 5.22 -4.32
N SER A 163 2.55 5.85 -4.89
CA SER A 163 2.38 7.13 -5.59
C SER A 163 1.45 6.95 -6.81
N LYS A 164 0.76 8.03 -7.21
CA LYS A 164 -0.25 8.04 -8.29
C LYS A 164 0.26 7.52 -9.66
N MET A 165 1.56 7.34 -9.86
CA MET A 165 2.18 7.02 -11.16
C MET A 165 3.16 5.84 -11.13
N GLN A 166 3.44 5.23 -9.97
CA GLN A 166 4.41 4.13 -9.85
C GLN A 166 3.74 2.87 -9.28
N LYS A 167 4.20 1.68 -9.71
CA LYS A 167 3.73 0.37 -9.24
C LYS A 167 2.21 0.15 -9.38
N THR A 168 1.66 0.52 -10.53
CA THR A 168 0.22 0.35 -10.87
C THR A 168 -0.24 -1.11 -10.77
N VAL A 169 0.64 -2.07 -11.08
CA VAL A 169 0.37 -3.52 -10.92
C VAL A 169 0.10 -3.88 -9.47
N PHE A 170 0.92 -3.39 -8.53
CA PHE A 170 0.75 -3.69 -7.11
C PHE A 170 -0.52 -3.03 -6.55
N SER A 171 -0.81 -1.78 -6.93
CA SER A 171 -2.08 -1.13 -6.58
C SER A 171 -3.29 -1.94 -7.09
N GLY A 172 -3.24 -2.42 -8.33
CA GLY A 172 -4.27 -3.30 -8.91
C GLY A 172 -4.44 -4.61 -8.15
N ARG A 173 -3.34 -5.24 -7.71
CA ARG A 173 -3.37 -6.44 -6.86
C ARG A 173 -4.05 -6.17 -5.52
N ILE A 174 -3.73 -5.06 -4.85
CA ILE A 174 -4.37 -4.67 -3.59
C ILE A 174 -5.88 -4.48 -3.78
N LEU A 175 -6.29 -3.76 -4.83
CA LEU A 175 -7.71 -3.53 -5.13
C LEU A 175 -8.44 -4.84 -5.46
N THR A 176 -7.79 -5.74 -6.20
CA THR A 176 -8.33 -7.06 -6.53
C THR A 176 -8.51 -7.91 -5.27
N PHE A 177 -7.52 -7.91 -4.38
CA PHE A 177 -7.58 -8.60 -3.10
C PHE A 177 -8.73 -8.07 -2.22
N LEU A 178 -8.88 -6.74 -2.09
CA LEU A 178 -10.01 -6.14 -1.37
C LEU A 178 -11.36 -6.55 -1.99
N ALA A 179 -11.49 -6.50 -3.32
CA ALA A 179 -12.72 -6.89 -4.02
C ALA A 179 -13.08 -8.37 -3.81
N GLN A 180 -12.10 -9.26 -3.64
CA GLN A 180 -12.33 -10.69 -3.39
C GLN A 180 -12.74 -10.99 -1.94
N LEU A 181 -12.28 -10.19 -0.98
CA LEU A 181 -12.53 -10.38 0.44
C LEU A 181 -13.88 -9.86 0.90
N PHE A 182 -14.28 -8.69 0.39
CA PHE A 182 -15.50 -8.03 0.81
C PHE A 182 -16.70 -8.52 -0.01
N PRO A 183 -17.81 -8.95 0.63
CA PRO A 183 -19.06 -9.20 -0.07
C PRO A 183 -19.54 -7.97 -0.84
N LEU A 184 -20.23 -8.15 -1.97
CA LEU A 184 -20.71 -7.06 -2.84
C LEU A 184 -21.68 -6.09 -2.15
N ASN A 185 -22.31 -6.51 -1.05
CA ASN A 185 -23.24 -5.70 -0.27
C ASN A 185 -22.54 -4.89 0.84
N GLU A 186 -21.21 -4.93 0.91
CA GLU A 186 -20.46 -4.23 1.94
C GLU A 186 -20.34 -2.74 1.62
N LYS A 187 -20.56 -1.91 2.65
CA LYS A 187 -20.74 -0.46 2.51
C LYS A 187 -19.45 0.29 2.16
N SER A 188 -18.27 -0.22 2.54
CA SER A 188 -16.97 0.40 2.29
C SER A 188 -16.56 0.35 0.82
N GLY A 189 -17.10 -0.59 0.05
CA GLY A 189 -16.94 -0.65 -1.41
C GLY A 189 -17.84 0.31 -2.21
N LEU A 190 -18.73 1.07 -1.54
CA LEU A 190 -19.71 1.93 -2.19
C LEU A 190 -19.35 3.41 -2.07
N ASN A 191 -19.39 4.14 -3.18
CA ASN A 191 -19.37 5.61 -3.16
C ASN A 191 -20.77 6.15 -2.80
N GLN A 192 -21.20 5.98 -1.55
CA GLN A 192 -22.56 6.31 -1.11
C GLN A 192 -22.93 7.79 -1.26
N ILE A 193 -21.94 8.67 -1.14
CA ILE A 193 -22.14 10.12 -1.26
C ILE A 193 -22.08 10.55 -2.73
N GLY A 194 -21.50 9.72 -3.62
CA GLY A 194 -21.34 10.05 -5.03
C GLY A 194 -20.32 11.17 -5.26
N HIS A 195 -19.31 11.31 -4.39
CA HIS A 195 -18.27 12.31 -4.58
C HIS A 195 -17.47 12.01 -5.84
N PHE A 196 -17.29 13.02 -6.69
CA PHE A 196 -16.42 12.96 -7.85
C PHE A 196 -14.97 13.20 -7.42
N ASN A 197 -14.03 12.54 -8.10
CA ASN A 197 -12.61 12.76 -7.87
C ASN A 197 -12.16 14.05 -8.57
N THR A 198 -12.09 15.15 -7.83
CA THR A 198 -11.66 16.47 -8.34
C THR A 198 -10.17 16.75 -8.13
N ASP A 199 -9.41 15.80 -7.57
CA ASP A 199 -8.00 16.00 -7.22
C ASP A 199 -7.08 16.00 -8.45
N ASN A 200 -7.54 15.45 -9.57
CA ASN A 200 -6.77 15.45 -10.81
C ASN A 200 -6.96 16.78 -11.56
N VAL A 201 -6.22 17.80 -11.15
CA VAL A 201 -6.29 19.14 -11.74
C VAL A 201 -5.34 19.24 -12.93
N THR A 202 -5.90 19.40 -14.12
CA THR A 202 -5.10 19.76 -15.30
C THR A 202 -4.75 21.24 -15.23
N LYS A 203 -3.48 21.57 -15.05
CA LYS A 203 -3.00 22.96 -15.11
C LYS A 203 -2.91 23.37 -16.58
N LEU A 204 -3.91 24.11 -17.05
CA LEU A 204 -3.83 24.76 -18.37
C LEU A 204 -2.80 25.89 -18.28
N THR A 205 -1.66 25.74 -18.95
CA THR A 205 -0.74 26.87 -19.18
C THR A 205 -1.48 27.87 -20.07
N LYS A 206 -2.14 28.86 -19.46
CA LYS A 206 -2.68 29.99 -20.19
C LYS A 206 -1.47 30.78 -20.71
N THR A 207 -1.07 30.55 -21.96
CA THR A 207 -0.08 31.37 -22.67
C THR A 207 -0.67 32.77 -22.88
N LYS A 208 -0.69 33.59 -21.82
CA LYS A 208 -1.01 35.02 -21.86
C LYS A 208 -0.14 35.85 -20.91
N GLN A 209 1.00 35.32 -20.45
CA GLN A 209 2.00 36.12 -19.74
C GLN A 209 3.37 35.97 -20.40
N ALA A 210 3.81 37.09 -20.97
CA ALA A 210 5.18 37.55 -21.16
C ALA A 210 6.25 36.45 -21.17
N VAL A 211 6.71 36.13 -22.39
CA VAL A 211 8.09 35.68 -22.58
C VAL A 211 8.98 36.87 -22.18
N SER A 212 9.39 36.92 -20.92
CA SER A 212 10.55 37.71 -20.52
C SER A 212 11.77 37.07 -21.20
N PRO A 213 12.53 37.79 -22.04
CA PRO A 213 13.71 37.24 -22.68
C PRO A 213 14.79 37.09 -21.60
N VAL A 214 15.15 35.86 -21.27
CA VAL A 214 16.46 35.61 -20.67
C VAL A 214 17.43 35.45 -21.83
N GLU A 215 18.37 36.38 -21.86
CA GLU A 215 19.41 36.61 -22.86
C GLU A 215 20.38 35.44 -23.05
N GLU A 216 20.78 35.30 -24.32
CA GLU A 216 22.07 34.84 -24.87
C GLU A 216 22.48 33.37 -24.63
N VAL A 217 22.84 32.58 -25.65
CA VAL A 217 23.88 32.85 -26.66
C VAL A 217 23.61 32.11 -27.99
N GLU A 218 24.04 32.80 -29.06
CA GLU A 218 24.40 32.35 -30.42
C GLU A 218 23.39 32.44 -31.58
N LYS A 219 23.54 33.59 -32.23
CA LYS A 219 23.09 34.05 -33.54
C LYS A 219 23.52 33.17 -34.72
N GLU A 220 22.73 33.39 -35.79
CA GLU A 220 23.06 33.32 -37.21
C GLU A 220 22.90 31.96 -37.93
N LYS A 221 21.72 31.79 -38.54
CA LYS A 221 21.66 31.93 -40.01
C LYS A 221 20.30 32.46 -40.47
N LYS A 222 20.38 33.63 -41.11
CA LYS A 222 19.37 34.28 -41.92
C LYS A 222 18.98 33.37 -43.09
N MET A 223 17.70 33.02 -43.21
CA MET A 223 17.10 32.70 -44.50
C MET A 223 15.74 33.39 -44.58
N GLU A 224 15.69 34.37 -45.47
CA GLU A 224 14.47 34.98 -45.99
C GLU A 224 13.69 33.88 -46.73
N VAL A 225 12.48 33.57 -46.29
CA VAL A 225 11.48 32.88 -47.10
C VAL A 225 10.14 33.58 -46.86
N ASP A 226 9.61 34.06 -47.97
CA ASP A 226 8.39 34.81 -48.12
C ASP A 226 7.13 33.99 -47.78
N GLU A 227 6.04 34.68 -47.42
CA GLU A 227 4.62 34.25 -47.48
C GLU A 227 4.10 33.00 -46.70
N ASP A 228 4.93 32.27 -45.95
CA ASP A 228 4.45 31.06 -45.21
C ASP A 228 4.15 31.30 -43.71
N GLY A 229 4.55 32.46 -43.18
CA GLY A 229 4.48 32.77 -41.75
C GLY A 229 3.07 32.85 -41.17
N GLU A 230 2.09 33.29 -41.96
CA GLU A 230 0.69 33.36 -41.52
C GLU A 230 0.07 31.97 -41.36
N ILE A 231 0.42 31.00 -42.22
CA ILE A 231 -0.17 29.65 -42.18
C ILE A 231 0.37 28.86 -40.98
N HIS A 232 1.67 29.00 -40.68
CA HIS A 232 2.27 28.37 -39.50
C HIS A 232 1.75 28.98 -38.18
N ASP A 233 1.56 30.30 -38.14
CA ASP A 233 1.01 31.00 -36.97
C ASP A 233 -0.49 30.72 -36.78
N LEU A 234 -1.27 30.60 -37.87
CA LEU A 234 -2.67 30.15 -37.84
C LEU A 234 -2.79 28.69 -37.38
N HIS A 235 -1.92 27.79 -37.83
CA HIS A 235 -1.92 26.40 -37.39
C HIS A 235 -1.53 26.28 -35.91
N GLN A 236 -0.58 27.08 -35.44
CA GLN A 236 -0.18 27.18 -34.03
C GLN A 236 -1.32 27.75 -33.17
N LYS A 237 -2.02 28.79 -33.65
CA LYS A 237 -3.15 29.43 -32.98
C LYS A 237 -4.40 28.55 -32.91
N ASN A 238 -4.77 27.90 -34.01
CA ASN A 238 -5.87 26.94 -34.06
C ASN A 238 -5.59 25.73 -33.13
N SER A 239 -4.34 25.28 -33.06
CA SER A 239 -3.92 24.22 -32.14
C SER A 239 -3.98 24.65 -30.67
N ALA A 240 -3.66 25.91 -30.37
CA ALA A 240 -3.76 26.48 -29.02
C ALA A 240 -5.22 26.71 -28.57
N GLU A 241 -6.08 27.16 -29.48
CA GLU A 241 -7.53 27.28 -29.23
C GLU A 241 -8.16 25.90 -29.02
N PHE A 242 -7.83 24.92 -29.85
CA PHE A 242 -8.25 23.52 -29.65
C PHE A 242 -7.76 22.97 -28.31
N TYR A 243 -6.49 23.16 -27.95
CA TYR A 243 -5.93 22.71 -26.67
C TYR A 243 -6.65 23.36 -25.49
N SER A 244 -6.93 24.66 -25.56
CA SER A 244 -7.67 25.38 -24.52
C SER A 244 -9.10 24.84 -24.38
N ASN A 245 -9.83 24.70 -25.49
CA ASN A 245 -11.21 24.21 -25.47
C ASN A 245 -11.30 22.75 -25.02
N PHE A 246 -10.38 21.90 -25.48
CA PHE A 246 -10.30 20.49 -25.09
C PHE A 246 -10.04 20.31 -23.58
N TRP A 247 -9.09 21.06 -23.01
CA TRP A 247 -8.79 20.93 -21.58
C TRP A 247 -9.76 21.69 -20.68
N MET A 248 -10.51 22.67 -21.20
CA MET A 248 -11.68 23.21 -20.49
C MET A 248 -12.76 22.14 -20.31
N LEU A 249 -12.96 21.28 -21.30
CA LEU A 249 -13.91 20.17 -21.24
C LEU A 249 -13.61 19.18 -20.10
N GLN A 250 -12.33 18.97 -19.82
CA GLN A 250 -11.88 18.10 -18.72
C GLN A 250 -12.37 18.59 -17.35
N ASP A 251 -12.45 19.91 -17.10
CA ASP A 251 -12.97 20.43 -15.82
C ASP A 251 -14.47 20.14 -15.69
N TYR A 252 -15.23 20.32 -16.77
CA TYR A 252 -16.66 20.00 -16.81
C TYR A 252 -16.94 18.50 -16.59
N PHE A 253 -16.16 17.61 -17.20
CA PHE A 253 -16.28 16.16 -16.96
C PHE A 253 -15.88 15.75 -15.53
N SER A 254 -14.95 16.47 -14.92
CA SER A 254 -14.53 16.23 -13.54
C SER A 254 -15.57 16.72 -12.52
N LYS A 255 -16.38 17.71 -12.88
CA LYS A 255 -17.40 18.34 -12.03
C LYS A 255 -18.74 18.47 -12.77
N PRO A 256 -19.47 17.35 -12.96
CA PRO A 256 -20.70 17.36 -13.77
C PRO A 256 -21.79 18.29 -13.22
N PHE A 257 -21.76 18.61 -11.92
CA PHE A 257 -22.70 19.55 -11.32
C PHE A 257 -22.57 20.99 -11.83
N GLN A 258 -21.44 21.38 -12.42
CA GLN A 258 -21.28 22.68 -13.06
C GLN A 258 -22.21 22.83 -14.28
N LEU A 259 -22.59 21.73 -14.93
CA LEU A 259 -23.44 21.74 -16.13
C LEU A 259 -24.90 22.08 -15.82
N TRP A 260 -25.31 22.13 -14.56
CA TRP A 260 -26.63 22.62 -14.17
C TRP A 260 -26.74 24.14 -14.16
N GLU A 261 -25.62 24.86 -14.14
CA GLU A 261 -25.62 26.31 -14.23
C GLU A 261 -25.73 26.76 -15.70
N ARG A 262 -26.70 27.64 -15.99
CA ARG A 262 -26.99 28.09 -17.37
C ARG A 262 -25.78 28.74 -18.05
N THR A 263 -24.97 29.48 -17.31
CA THR A 263 -23.75 30.14 -17.82
C THR A 263 -22.69 29.11 -18.24
N SER A 264 -22.47 28.12 -17.37
CA SER A 264 -21.51 27.04 -17.58
C SER A 264 -21.96 26.10 -18.71
N TRP A 265 -23.27 25.80 -18.78
CA TRP A 265 -23.85 25.01 -19.87
C TRP A 265 -23.71 25.69 -21.24
N ASN A 266 -23.95 26.99 -21.33
CA ASN A 266 -23.79 27.74 -22.59
C ASN A 266 -22.32 27.72 -23.07
N THR A 267 -21.37 27.76 -22.14
CA THR A 267 -19.92 27.67 -22.45
C THR A 267 -19.50 26.25 -22.82
N PHE A 268 -20.23 25.24 -22.38
CA PHE A 268 -19.98 23.84 -22.74
C PHE A 268 -20.54 23.46 -24.12
N VAL A 269 -21.68 24.04 -24.51
CA VAL A 269 -22.34 23.76 -25.79
C VAL A 269 -21.68 24.47 -26.98
N HIS A 270 -21.03 25.61 -26.75
CA HIS A 270 -20.40 26.45 -27.76
C HIS A 270 -18.88 26.38 -27.70
#